data_AF-T5KTQ3-F1
#
_entry.id   AF-T5KTQ3-F1
#
_cell.length_a   1.000
_cell.length_b   1.000
_cell.length_c   1.000
_cell.angle_alpha   90.00
_cell.angle_beta   90.00
_cell.angle_gamma   90.00
#
_symmetry.space_group_name_H-M   'P 1'
#
loop_
_entity.id
_entity.type
_entity.pdbx_description
1 polymer ?
#
loop_
_entity_poly.entity_id
_entity_poly.type
_entity_poly.pdbx_seq_one_letter_code
_entity_poly.pdbx_strand_id
1 'polypeptide(L)'
;MSDRYCIRGCLRRGEHFATCDRHGENYKGDNPCAGCAQVDARDGVLICERCYRRLRRHLEDAADIVGHLRSIADPTKAAAFDRIRVQSSSIEIPAPVAADLIDASNDITTTLNMWANHVAGEDRPGAGLPAGAMADAAHAVVQLAVDVILDELDVLANDSHQVDALCDGVMVVHRDAPDVWTVADAAVRWPLDDAPRWAQAACPVCDLMAVRVQPGRNGRPSRYRCTTSDCEWEANSNDDGGLWASVFAEPTPPEIRPHDPSLLTLVDAARLVHREPGTVRGWVKAGDLEPHLGRYREADVLAVAARKRGEAA
;
A
#
# COMPACT_ATOMS: atom_id res chain seq x y z
N MET A 1 -9.14 20.53 37.41
CA MET A 1 -9.31 20.16 36.00
C MET A 1 -9.61 21.45 35.26
N SER A 2 -8.69 21.95 34.44
CA SER A 2 -9.04 23.04 33.54
C SER A 2 -9.87 22.42 32.42
N ASP A 3 -11.11 22.88 32.23
CA ASP A 3 -11.97 22.51 31.10
C ASP A 3 -11.33 23.03 29.81
N ARG A 4 -10.33 22.31 29.31
CA ARG A 4 -9.73 22.56 27.99
C ARG A 4 -10.43 21.65 27.01
N TYR A 5 -10.95 22.23 25.94
CA TYR A 5 -11.54 21.47 24.84
C TYR A 5 -10.50 21.14 23.79
N CYS A 6 -10.76 20.07 23.04
CA CYS A 6 -9.92 19.68 21.91
C CYS A 6 -9.83 20.82 20.87
N ILE A 7 -8.62 21.32 20.60
CA ILE A 7 -8.43 22.45 19.68
C ILE A 7 -8.83 22.12 18.24
N ARG A 8 -8.85 20.83 17.87
CA ARG A 8 -9.34 20.34 16.58
C ARG A 8 -10.87 20.38 16.43
N GLY A 9 -11.58 20.93 17.42
CA GLY A 9 -13.03 21.13 17.36
C GLY A 9 -13.85 19.84 17.38
N CYS A 10 -13.33 18.77 17.99
CA CYS A 10 -14.07 17.51 18.10
C CYS A 10 -15.35 17.68 18.92
N LEU A 11 -16.45 17.13 18.43
CA LEU A 11 -17.76 17.18 19.06
C LEU A 11 -18.19 15.79 19.56
N ARG A 12 -18.89 15.76 20.71
CA ARG A 12 -19.50 14.55 21.26
C ARG A 12 -20.83 14.29 20.55
N ARG A 13 -20.98 13.12 19.95
CA ARG A 13 -22.19 12.74 19.22
C ARG A 13 -23.35 12.55 20.18
N GLY A 14 -24.48 13.22 19.92
CA GLY A 14 -25.68 13.17 20.76
C GLY A 14 -25.62 14.00 22.05
N GLU A 15 -24.51 14.67 22.33
CA GLU A 15 -24.42 15.64 23.43
C GLU A 15 -24.56 17.06 22.89
N HIS A 16 -25.37 17.86 23.57
CA HIS A 16 -25.74 19.20 23.12
C HIS A 16 -25.56 20.20 24.25
N PHE A 17 -25.09 21.40 23.91
CA PHE A 17 -25.23 22.53 24.81
C PHE A 17 -26.71 22.81 25.05
N ALA A 18 -27.04 23.28 26.26
CA ALA A 18 -28.41 23.65 26.63
C ALA A 18 -29.02 24.71 25.69
N THR A 19 -28.17 25.46 24.99
CA THR A 19 -28.52 26.51 24.03
C THR A 19 -28.64 26.02 22.58
N CYS A 20 -28.56 24.70 22.32
CA CYS A 20 -28.69 24.16 20.97
C CYS A 20 -30.12 24.34 20.44
N ASP A 21 -30.27 25.22 19.45
CA ASP A 21 -31.53 25.52 18.76
C ASP A 21 -32.00 24.41 17.81
N ARG A 22 -31.09 23.50 17.46
CA ARG A 22 -31.33 22.36 16.55
C ARG A 22 -31.48 21.01 17.26
N HIS A 23 -31.77 21.02 18.56
CA HIS A 23 -31.98 19.83 19.38
C HIS A 23 -33.07 20.08 20.45
N GLY A 24 -33.76 19.01 20.88
CA GLY A 24 -34.76 19.05 21.95
C GLY A 24 -36.20 19.00 21.44
N GLU A 25 -37.15 18.92 22.37
CA GLU A 25 -38.58 18.68 22.09
C GLU A 25 -39.22 19.74 21.18
N ASN A 26 -38.65 20.95 21.15
CA ASN A 26 -39.17 22.07 20.37
C ASN A 26 -38.61 22.16 18.94
N TYR A 27 -37.58 21.37 18.59
CA TYR A 27 -37.01 21.39 17.24
C TYR A 27 -37.82 20.51 16.29
N LYS A 28 -38.31 21.10 15.19
CA LYS A 28 -39.11 20.41 14.15
C LYS A 28 -38.47 20.44 12.75
N GLY A 29 -37.18 20.75 12.65
CA GLY A 29 -36.49 20.83 11.36
C GLY A 29 -35.95 19.49 10.88
N ASP A 30 -35.75 19.34 9.56
CA ASP A 30 -35.33 18.09 8.92
C ASP A 30 -33.86 17.71 9.17
N ASN A 31 -33.07 18.61 9.76
CA ASN A 31 -31.64 18.45 9.95
C ASN A 31 -31.27 18.62 11.43
N PRO A 32 -31.52 17.62 12.29
CA PRO A 32 -31.20 17.70 13.71
C PRO A 32 -29.69 17.83 13.92
N CYS A 33 -29.29 18.55 14.96
CA CYS A 33 -27.89 18.59 15.36
C CYS A 33 -27.42 17.17 15.71
N ALA A 34 -26.28 16.73 15.18
CA ALA A 34 -25.71 15.42 15.49
C ALA A 34 -24.92 15.40 16.83
N GLY A 35 -24.72 16.56 17.44
CA GLY A 35 -23.93 16.81 18.65
C GLY A 35 -23.19 18.13 18.53
N CYS A 36 -23.30 19.01 19.52
CA CYS A 36 -22.60 20.32 19.54
C CYS A 36 -21.74 20.54 20.79
N ALA A 37 -21.82 19.66 21.78
CA ALA A 37 -20.93 19.70 22.93
C ALA A 37 -19.50 19.34 22.49
N GLN A 38 -18.51 20.11 22.93
CA GLN A 38 -17.11 19.86 22.62
C GLN A 38 -16.57 18.66 23.43
N VAL A 39 -15.59 17.97 22.86
CA VAL A 39 -14.86 16.90 23.55
C VAL A 39 -13.73 17.52 24.36
N ASP A 40 -13.63 17.16 25.64
CA ASP A 40 -12.53 17.55 26.51
C ASP A 40 -11.18 17.06 25.95
N ALA A 41 -10.16 17.91 26.08
CA ALA A 41 -8.78 17.55 25.80
C ALA A 41 -8.29 16.54 26.85
N ARG A 42 -7.35 15.67 26.45
CA ARG A 42 -6.66 14.77 27.38
C ARG A 42 -5.81 15.61 28.34
N ASP A 43 -5.66 15.17 29.59
CA ASP A 43 -4.85 15.88 30.58
C ASP A 43 -3.40 16.07 30.11
N GLY A 44 -2.87 17.27 30.30
CA GLY A 44 -1.53 17.64 29.86
C GLY A 44 -1.35 17.91 28.36
N VAL A 45 -2.40 17.79 27.53
CA VAL A 45 -2.35 18.07 26.08
C VAL A 45 -3.56 18.89 25.62
N LEU A 46 -3.56 19.39 24.38
CA LEU A 46 -4.60 20.28 23.83
C LEU A 46 -5.56 19.59 22.85
N ILE A 47 -5.40 18.29 22.63
CA ILE A 47 -6.28 17.48 21.78
C ILE A 47 -6.97 16.38 22.59
N CYS A 48 -8.14 15.92 22.15
CA CYS A 48 -8.83 14.82 22.82
C CYS A 48 -8.09 13.49 22.64
N GLU A 49 -8.38 12.53 23.53
CA GLU A 49 -7.78 11.18 23.51
C GLU A 49 -7.89 10.49 22.14
N ARG A 50 -9.01 10.68 21.44
CA ARG A 50 -9.22 10.09 20.11
C ARG A 50 -8.28 10.68 19.07
N CYS A 51 -8.13 12.01 19.05
CA CYS A 51 -7.21 12.70 18.15
C CYS A 51 -5.76 12.30 18.45
N TYR A 52 -5.40 12.28 19.74
CA TYR A 52 -4.07 11.89 20.18
C TYR A 52 -3.70 10.48 19.71
N ARG A 53 -4.55 9.48 19.98
CA ARG A 53 -4.30 8.10 19.53
C ARG A 53 -4.22 7.97 18.02
N ARG A 54 -5.04 8.75 17.30
CA ARG A 54 -5.02 8.73 15.83
C ARG A 54 -3.74 9.35 15.28
N LEU A 55 -3.28 10.47 15.84
CA LEU A 55 -2.00 11.09 15.49
C LEU A 55 -0.85 10.12 15.70
N ARG A 56 -0.76 9.58 16.92
CA ARG A 56 0.25 8.59 17.30
C ARG A 56 0.26 7.40 16.35
N ARG A 57 -0.90 6.84 16.03
CA ARG A 57 -1.00 5.70 15.11
C ARG A 57 -0.51 6.04 13.70
N HIS A 58 -0.85 7.22 13.17
CA HIS A 58 -0.34 7.62 11.86
C HIS A 58 1.18 7.81 11.89
N LEU A 59 1.74 8.37 12.96
CA LEU A 59 3.20 8.45 13.14
C LEU A 59 3.83 7.07 13.18
N GLU A 60 3.29 6.14 13.99
CA GLU A 60 3.76 4.75 14.08
C GLU A 60 3.69 4.01 12.73
N ASP A 61 2.64 4.23 11.93
CA ASP A 61 2.46 3.60 10.61
C ASP A 61 3.30 4.28 9.50
N ALA A 62 3.91 5.45 9.74
CA ALA A 62 4.47 6.30 8.67
C ALA A 62 5.69 5.69 7.96
N ALA A 63 6.60 5.07 8.71
CA ALA A 63 7.80 4.44 8.15
C ALA A 63 7.43 3.26 7.24
N ASP A 64 6.48 2.44 7.68
CA ASP A 64 5.91 1.35 6.89
C ASP A 64 5.26 1.87 5.61
N ILE A 65 4.46 2.95 5.69
CA ILE A 65 3.83 3.57 4.52
C ILE A 65 4.90 3.99 3.50
N VAL A 66 5.93 4.73 3.93
CA VAL A 66 6.98 5.19 3.01
C VAL A 66 7.79 4.03 2.42
N GLY A 67 8.11 3.02 3.23
CA GLY A 67 8.75 1.79 2.75
C GLY A 67 7.89 1.06 1.71
N HIS A 68 6.58 0.97 1.95
CA HIS A 68 5.61 0.37 1.03
C HIS A 68 5.53 1.14 -0.30
N LEU A 69 5.40 2.47 -0.26
CA LEU A 69 5.37 3.32 -1.45
C LEU A 69 6.64 3.11 -2.31
N ARG A 70 7.81 3.05 -1.66
CA ARG A 70 9.09 2.80 -2.34
C ARG A 70 9.20 1.37 -2.88
N SER A 71 8.61 0.40 -2.21
CA SER A 71 8.55 -0.97 -2.72
C SER A 71 7.62 -1.11 -3.94
N ILE A 72 6.50 -0.37 -3.99
CA ILE A 72 5.64 -0.33 -5.19
C ILE A 72 6.38 0.37 -6.33
N ALA A 73 7.11 1.44 -6.02
CA ALA A 73 7.88 2.23 -6.96
C ALA A 73 9.18 1.55 -7.44
N ASP A 74 9.51 0.35 -6.97
CA ASP A 74 10.74 -0.36 -7.33
C ASP A 74 10.64 -0.92 -8.77
N PRO A 75 11.39 -0.38 -9.74
CA PRO A 75 11.32 -0.82 -11.13
C PRO A 75 11.85 -2.25 -11.32
N THR A 76 12.62 -2.78 -10.37
CA THR A 76 13.12 -4.17 -10.42
C THR A 76 12.08 -5.18 -9.95
N LYS A 77 11.11 -4.75 -9.11
CA LYS A 77 9.94 -5.54 -8.71
C LYS A 77 8.77 -5.42 -9.67
N ALA A 78 8.75 -4.37 -10.49
CA ALA A 78 7.88 -4.24 -11.66
C ALA A 78 8.27 -5.24 -12.78
N ALA A 79 8.42 -6.53 -12.42
CA ALA A 79 8.30 -7.59 -13.39
C ALA A 79 6.92 -7.45 -14.05
N ALA A 80 6.92 -7.50 -15.39
CA ALA A 80 5.78 -7.23 -16.26
C ALA A 80 4.58 -8.19 -16.05
N PHE A 81 3.90 -8.08 -14.91
CA PHE A 81 2.78 -8.92 -14.54
C PHE A 81 1.42 -8.35 -14.96
N ASP A 82 1.38 -7.09 -15.41
CA ASP A 82 0.24 -6.56 -16.12
C ASP A 82 0.66 -6.03 -17.49
N ARG A 83 0.50 -6.90 -18.50
CA ARG A 83 0.01 -6.38 -19.78
C ARG A 83 -1.42 -5.93 -19.52
N ILE A 84 -1.57 -4.70 -19.03
CA ILE A 84 -2.82 -3.97 -19.15
C ILE A 84 -3.17 -4.05 -20.64
N ARG A 85 -4.25 -4.75 -20.95
CA ARG A 85 -4.77 -4.86 -22.31
C ARG A 85 -5.43 -3.53 -22.65
N VAL A 86 -4.61 -2.52 -22.97
CA VAL A 86 -5.07 -1.18 -23.31
C VAL A 86 -5.65 -1.22 -24.74
N GLN A 87 -6.96 -1.33 -24.84
CA GLN A 87 -7.71 -0.86 -26.01
C GLN A 87 -7.90 0.66 -25.88
N SER A 88 -6.87 1.47 -26.11
CA SER A 88 -7.05 2.90 -26.37
C SER A 88 -5.81 3.52 -27.01
N SER A 89 -6.06 4.34 -28.02
CA SER A 89 -5.10 4.91 -28.97
C SER A 89 -4.37 6.17 -28.46
N SER A 90 -3.85 6.16 -27.23
CA SER A 90 -2.93 7.22 -26.76
C SER A 90 -1.57 6.61 -26.45
N ILE A 91 -0.54 6.97 -27.22
CA ILE A 91 0.85 6.54 -27.02
C ILE A 91 1.50 7.55 -26.06
N GLU A 92 1.04 7.56 -24.82
CA GLU A 92 1.91 7.93 -23.71
C GLU A 92 2.26 6.61 -23.05
N ILE A 93 3.49 6.16 -23.27
CA ILE A 93 4.03 5.01 -22.55
C ILE A 93 4.00 5.44 -21.08
N PRO A 94 3.20 4.79 -20.21
CA PRO A 94 3.14 5.19 -18.81
C PRO A 94 4.56 5.14 -18.26
N ALA A 95 4.94 6.15 -17.46
CA ALA A 95 6.19 6.09 -16.74
C ALA A 95 6.24 4.74 -15.98
N PRO A 96 7.40 4.05 -15.96
CA PRO A 96 7.50 2.74 -15.32
C PRO A 96 7.15 2.76 -13.82
N VAL A 97 7.05 3.96 -13.23
CA VAL A 97 6.65 4.23 -11.85
C VAL A 97 5.71 5.43 -11.85
N ALA A 98 4.60 5.37 -11.09
CA ALA A 98 3.70 6.51 -10.92
C ALA A 98 4.38 7.63 -10.11
N ALA A 99 4.42 8.85 -10.65
CA ALA A 99 5.08 10.01 -10.01
C ALA A 99 4.57 10.25 -8.57
N ASP A 100 3.26 10.10 -8.36
CA ASP A 100 2.59 10.27 -7.07
C ASP A 100 3.20 9.41 -5.95
N LEU A 101 3.73 8.21 -6.24
CA LEU A 101 4.37 7.37 -5.22
C LEU A 101 5.69 7.99 -4.72
N ILE A 102 6.44 8.58 -5.64
CA ILE A 102 7.73 9.22 -5.35
C ILE A 102 7.48 10.52 -4.59
N ASP A 103 6.55 11.34 -5.08
CA ASP A 103 6.19 12.61 -4.46
C ASP A 103 5.63 12.38 -3.05
N ALA A 104 4.68 11.46 -2.88
CA ALA A 104 4.13 11.12 -1.57
C ALA A 104 5.18 10.64 -0.59
N SER A 105 6.08 9.74 -1.02
CA SER A 105 7.17 9.27 -0.16
C SER A 105 8.11 10.40 0.26
N ASN A 106 8.40 11.34 -0.65
CA ASN A 106 9.34 12.42 -0.40
C ASN A 106 8.74 13.52 0.48
N ASP A 107 7.48 13.89 0.27
CA ASP A 107 6.78 14.90 1.07
C ASP A 107 6.62 14.42 2.50
N ILE A 108 6.15 13.19 2.71
CA ILE A 108 6.02 12.60 4.04
C ILE A 108 7.38 12.60 4.77
N THR A 109 8.45 12.14 4.10
CA THR A 109 9.79 12.15 4.70
C THR A 109 10.27 13.57 5.01
N THR A 110 10.07 14.52 4.09
CA THR A 110 10.45 15.93 4.27
C THR A 110 9.74 16.53 5.47
N THR A 111 8.43 16.34 5.58
CA THR A 111 7.60 16.84 6.68
C THR A 111 8.03 16.23 8.02
N LEU A 112 8.24 14.92 8.09
CA LEU A 112 8.65 14.26 9.34
C LEU A 112 10.07 14.65 9.75
N ASN A 113 11.02 14.76 8.81
CA ASN A 113 12.37 15.24 9.12
C ASN A 113 12.37 16.70 9.57
N MET A 114 11.52 17.56 9.00
CA MET A 114 11.36 18.94 9.47
C MET A 114 10.89 18.97 10.93
N TRP A 115 9.91 18.13 11.30
CA TRP A 115 9.45 18.01 12.69
C TRP A 115 10.51 17.43 13.63
N ALA A 116 11.22 16.38 13.21
CA ALA A 116 12.29 15.80 14.01
C ALA A 116 13.43 16.80 14.26
N ASN A 117 13.82 17.59 13.25
CA ASN A 117 14.80 18.67 13.40
C ASN A 117 14.29 19.76 14.36
N HIS A 118 13.04 20.19 14.21
CA HIS A 118 12.41 21.18 15.10
C HIS A 118 12.41 20.70 16.56
N VAL A 119 12.05 19.45 16.80
CA VAL A 119 12.08 18.82 18.13
C VAL A 119 13.50 18.74 18.70
N ALA A 120 14.48 18.38 17.86
CA ALA A 120 15.89 18.31 18.26
C ALA A 120 16.54 19.70 18.47
N GLY A 121 15.82 20.79 18.22
CA GLY A 121 16.36 22.16 18.26
C GLY A 121 17.33 22.48 17.13
N GLU A 122 17.29 21.70 16.04
CA GLU A 122 18.10 21.91 14.85
C GLU A 122 17.37 22.80 13.84
N ASP A 123 17.99 23.91 13.45
CA ASP A 123 17.47 24.78 12.37
C ASP A 123 17.95 24.25 11.01
N ARG A 124 17.40 23.11 10.59
CA ARG A 124 17.69 22.47 9.31
C ARG A 124 16.41 22.22 8.54
N PRO A 125 16.37 22.52 7.22
CA PRO A 125 15.24 22.13 6.40
C PRO A 125 15.08 20.61 6.45
N GLY A 126 13.83 20.13 6.43
CA GLY A 126 13.55 18.71 6.33
C GLY A 126 14.23 18.13 5.10
N ALA A 127 15.15 17.19 5.29
CA ALA A 127 15.75 16.49 4.17
C ALA A 127 14.73 15.50 3.61
N GLY A 128 14.52 15.52 2.30
CA GLY A 128 13.75 14.48 1.62
C GLY A 128 14.51 13.14 1.59
N LEU A 129 13.97 12.18 0.84
CA LEU A 129 14.65 10.90 0.64
C LEU A 129 15.87 11.09 -0.28
N PRO A 130 17.01 10.42 0.02
CA PRO A 130 18.14 10.38 -0.91
C PRO A 130 17.72 9.83 -2.29
N ALA A 131 18.33 10.36 -3.35
CA ALA A 131 18.08 9.86 -4.70
C ALA A 131 18.43 8.37 -4.80
N GLY A 132 17.49 7.56 -5.29
CA GLY A 132 17.67 6.10 -5.40
C GLY A 132 17.52 5.34 -4.08
N ALA A 133 17.01 5.96 -3.01
CA ALA A 133 16.71 5.25 -1.76
C ALA A 133 15.72 4.09 -2.00
N MET A 134 16.14 2.89 -1.62
CA MET A 134 15.32 1.68 -1.63
C MET A 134 14.37 1.65 -0.43
N ALA A 135 13.41 0.74 -0.44
CA ALA A 135 12.33 0.66 0.55
C ALA A 135 12.83 0.56 2.01
N ASP A 136 13.86 -0.24 2.26
CA ASP A 136 14.48 -0.44 3.58
C ASP A 136 15.19 0.83 4.09
N ALA A 137 15.96 1.48 3.22
CA ALA A 137 16.62 2.74 3.54
C ALA A 137 15.61 3.87 3.78
N ALA A 138 14.55 3.95 2.96
CA ALA A 138 13.50 4.94 3.12
C ALA A 138 12.71 4.74 4.42
N HIS A 139 12.38 3.49 4.75
CA HIS A 139 11.79 3.13 6.03
C HIS A 139 12.69 3.57 7.21
N ALA A 140 13.98 3.22 7.19
CA ALA A 140 14.91 3.56 8.26
C ALA A 140 15.04 5.08 8.48
N VAL A 141 15.10 5.88 7.41
CA VAL A 141 15.13 7.34 7.51
C VAL A 141 13.88 7.88 8.20
N VAL A 142 12.70 7.41 7.80
CA VAL A 142 11.43 7.87 8.38
C VAL A 142 11.28 7.39 9.82
N GLN A 143 11.68 6.15 10.14
CA GLN A 143 11.60 5.61 11.49
C GLN A 143 12.37 6.47 12.49
N LEU A 144 13.60 6.88 12.13
CA LEU A 144 14.41 7.75 13.00
C LEU A 144 13.70 9.08 13.30
N ALA A 145 13.06 9.69 12.30
CA ALA A 145 12.31 10.93 12.51
C ALA A 145 11.06 10.71 13.37
N VAL A 146 10.33 9.62 13.13
CA VAL A 146 9.14 9.25 13.90
C VAL A 146 9.48 9.00 15.35
N ASP A 147 10.57 8.29 15.66
CA ASP A 147 10.99 8.01 17.03
C ASP A 147 11.22 9.31 17.82
N VAL A 148 11.94 10.27 17.22
CA VAL A 148 12.18 11.60 17.82
C VAL A 148 10.85 12.34 18.10
N ILE A 149 9.91 12.32 17.15
CA ILE A 149 8.61 12.99 17.31
C ILE A 149 7.77 12.30 18.39
N LEU A 150 7.77 10.96 18.43
CA LEU A 150 7.00 10.17 19.38
C LEU A 150 7.49 10.34 20.81
N ASP A 151 8.80 10.48 21.01
CA ASP A 151 9.42 10.72 22.32
C ASP A 151 8.97 12.07 22.92
N GLU A 152 8.75 13.09 22.08
CA GLU A 152 8.36 14.45 22.50
C GLU A 152 6.88 14.77 22.22
N LEU A 153 6.08 13.76 21.85
CA LEU A 153 4.69 13.96 21.38
C LEU A 153 3.80 14.64 22.42
N ASP A 154 3.96 14.34 23.70
CA ASP A 154 3.17 14.97 24.77
C ASP A 154 3.50 16.47 24.92
N VAL A 155 4.77 16.85 24.72
CA VAL A 155 5.21 18.25 24.75
C VAL A 155 4.64 19.00 23.55
N LEU A 156 4.81 18.43 22.34
CA LEU A 156 4.24 18.98 21.10
C LEU A 156 2.72 19.13 21.22
N ALA A 157 2.05 18.11 21.78
CA ALA A 157 0.60 18.09 21.93
C ALA A 157 0.06 19.10 22.97
N ASN A 158 0.91 19.64 23.83
CA ASN A 158 0.55 20.68 24.80
C ASN A 158 0.80 22.11 24.29
N ASP A 159 1.36 22.28 23.09
CA ASP A 159 1.48 23.57 22.39
C ASP A 159 0.46 23.67 21.25
N SER A 160 -0.36 24.72 21.26
CA SER A 160 -1.49 24.84 20.33
C SER A 160 -1.04 24.98 18.88
N HIS A 161 0.05 25.70 18.63
CA HIS A 161 0.52 25.93 17.27
C HIS A 161 1.23 24.68 16.76
N GLN A 162 2.02 24.04 17.61
CA GLN A 162 2.77 22.85 17.22
C GLN A 162 1.84 21.66 16.95
N VAL A 163 0.89 21.38 17.84
CA VAL A 163 -0.01 20.23 17.65
C VAL A 163 -0.93 20.40 16.45
N ASP A 164 -1.40 21.62 16.16
CA ASP A 164 -2.27 21.87 15.01
C ASP A 164 -1.51 21.69 13.70
N ALA A 165 -0.32 22.29 13.58
CA ALA A 165 0.55 22.13 12.42
C ALA A 165 1.00 20.67 12.21
N LEU A 166 1.31 19.94 13.30
CA LEU A 166 1.68 18.53 13.21
C LEU A 166 0.48 17.67 12.76
N CYS A 167 -0.72 17.94 13.30
CA CYS A 167 -1.93 17.26 12.84
C CYS A 167 -2.20 17.52 11.36
N ASP A 168 -1.94 18.73 10.87
CA ASP A 168 -2.15 19.07 9.47
C ASP A 168 -1.16 18.35 8.53
N GLY A 169 0.11 18.21 8.94
CA GLY A 169 1.10 17.46 8.19
C GLY A 169 0.96 15.93 8.22
N VAL A 170 0.23 15.38 9.21
CA VAL A 170 0.16 13.92 9.44
C VAL A 170 -1.23 13.34 9.22
N MET A 171 -2.29 14.00 9.70
CA MET A 171 -3.62 13.41 9.84
C MET A 171 -4.68 13.93 8.85
N VAL A 172 -4.42 15.07 8.21
CA VAL A 172 -5.39 15.70 7.31
C VAL A 172 -5.38 14.99 5.96
N VAL A 173 -6.58 14.69 5.45
CA VAL A 173 -6.74 14.10 4.11
C VAL A 173 -7.20 15.18 3.15
N HIS A 174 -6.39 15.49 2.15
CA HIS A 174 -6.61 16.49 1.13
C HIS A 174 -7.34 15.86 -0.06
N ARG A 175 -8.61 16.23 -0.27
CA ARG A 175 -9.41 15.70 -1.39
C ARG A 175 -9.18 16.41 -2.72
N ASP A 176 -8.80 17.69 -2.65
CA ASP A 176 -8.78 18.59 -3.81
C ASP A 176 -7.38 19.22 -4.06
N ALA A 177 -6.34 18.72 -3.39
CA ALA A 177 -4.96 19.20 -3.55
C ALA A 177 -4.03 18.01 -3.87
N PRO A 178 -3.81 17.69 -5.15
CA PRO A 178 -3.04 16.51 -5.55
C PRO A 178 -1.53 16.64 -5.31
N ASP A 179 -1.04 17.87 -5.07
CA ASP A 179 0.38 18.18 -4.98
C ASP A 179 0.93 18.21 -3.54
N VAL A 180 0.12 17.81 -2.54
CA VAL A 180 0.52 17.79 -1.13
C VAL A 180 0.15 16.45 -0.52
N TRP A 181 1.15 15.75 0.02
CA TRP A 181 0.96 14.44 0.64
C TRP A 181 1.21 14.47 2.14
N THR A 182 0.21 14.04 2.90
CA THR A 182 0.37 13.67 4.31
C THR A 182 0.44 12.16 4.49
N VAL A 183 0.78 11.71 5.70
CA VAL A 183 0.71 10.29 6.06
C VAL A 183 -0.73 9.75 5.90
N ALA A 184 -1.74 10.53 6.26
CA ALA A 184 -3.13 10.14 6.12
C ALA A 184 -3.58 10.05 4.65
N ASP A 185 -3.13 10.95 3.79
CA ASP A 185 -3.38 10.89 2.34
C ASP A 185 -2.84 9.59 1.74
N ALA A 186 -1.57 9.30 2.02
CA ALA A 186 -0.94 8.08 1.56
C ALA A 186 -1.61 6.82 2.14
N ALA A 187 -1.96 6.81 3.43
CA ALA A 187 -2.62 5.67 4.08
C ALA A 187 -4.01 5.35 3.48
N VAL A 188 -4.73 6.36 3.00
CA VAL A 188 -6.03 6.17 2.32
C VAL A 188 -5.83 5.63 0.90
N ARG A 189 -4.83 6.15 0.18
CA ARG A 189 -4.61 5.82 -1.22
C ARG A 189 -3.86 4.49 -1.43
N TRP A 190 -2.88 4.22 -0.56
CA TRP A 190 -2.04 3.02 -0.55
C TRP A 190 -2.03 2.43 0.87
N PRO A 191 -3.13 1.80 1.28
CA PRO A 191 -3.22 1.20 2.60
C PRO A 191 -2.16 0.10 2.75
N LEU A 192 -1.50 0.07 3.91
CA LEU A 192 -0.62 -1.04 4.31
C LEU A 192 -1.36 -2.37 4.47
N ASP A 193 -2.65 -2.26 4.78
CA ASP A 193 -3.53 -3.40 4.95
C ASP A 193 -3.92 -3.93 3.56
N ASP A 194 -3.71 -5.21 3.32
CA ASP A 194 -4.30 -5.91 2.18
C ASP A 194 -5.83 -5.71 2.22
N ALA A 195 -6.42 -5.39 1.06
CA ALA A 195 -7.86 -5.24 0.97
C ALA A 195 -8.56 -6.57 1.30
N PRO A 196 -9.72 -6.55 1.98
CA PRO A 196 -10.50 -7.75 2.18
C PRO A 196 -10.82 -8.39 0.83
N ARG A 197 -10.48 -9.67 0.67
CA ARG A 197 -10.61 -10.40 -0.59
C ARG A 197 -11.51 -11.62 -0.43
N TRP A 198 -11.91 -12.19 -1.55
CA TRP A 198 -12.60 -13.48 -1.58
C TRP A 198 -11.58 -14.61 -1.56
N ALA A 199 -11.83 -15.62 -0.73
CA ALA A 199 -10.98 -16.79 -0.66
C ALA A 199 -11.18 -17.68 -1.90
N GLN A 200 -10.14 -18.38 -2.33
CA GLN A 200 -10.22 -19.37 -3.40
C GLN A 200 -10.72 -20.75 -2.93
N ALA A 201 -10.79 -20.96 -1.61
CA ALA A 201 -11.34 -22.16 -1.00
C ALA A 201 -12.77 -21.91 -0.50
N ALA A 202 -13.59 -22.97 -0.53
CA ALA A 202 -14.97 -22.92 -0.08
C ALA A 202 -15.07 -22.82 1.45
N CYS A 203 -16.24 -22.38 1.93
CA CYS A 203 -16.55 -22.40 3.36
C CYS A 203 -16.61 -23.85 3.86
N PRO A 204 -15.94 -24.19 4.98
CA PRO A 204 -15.90 -25.57 5.49
C PRO A 204 -17.25 -26.06 6.03
N VAL A 205 -18.22 -25.16 6.27
CA VAL A 205 -19.55 -25.52 6.81
C VAL A 205 -20.59 -25.64 5.70
N CYS A 206 -20.68 -24.66 4.79
CA CYS A 206 -21.72 -24.64 3.76
C CYS A 206 -21.22 -24.96 2.34
N ASP A 207 -19.91 -25.20 2.16
CA ASP A 207 -19.26 -25.55 0.89
C ASP A 207 -19.45 -24.52 -0.25
N LEU A 208 -19.78 -23.28 0.09
CA LEU A 208 -19.92 -22.17 -0.87
C LEU A 208 -18.65 -21.33 -0.94
N MET A 209 -18.36 -20.80 -2.13
CA MET A 209 -17.26 -19.86 -2.42
C MET A 209 -17.59 -18.44 -1.94
N ALA A 210 -17.98 -18.32 -0.66
CA ALA A 210 -18.49 -17.09 -0.06
C ALA A 210 -17.66 -16.67 1.18
N VAL A 211 -16.42 -17.16 1.30
CA VAL A 211 -15.53 -16.79 2.40
C VAL A 211 -14.80 -15.48 2.07
N ARG A 212 -14.99 -14.48 2.94
CA ARG A 212 -14.25 -13.23 2.91
C ARG A 212 -13.05 -13.33 3.83
N VAL A 213 -11.86 -13.11 3.28
CA VAL A 213 -10.60 -13.01 4.01
C VAL A 213 -10.39 -11.55 4.37
N GLN A 214 -10.31 -11.28 5.67
CA GLN A 214 -9.87 -10.00 6.20
C GLN A 214 -8.45 -10.17 6.75
N PRO A 215 -7.44 -9.60 6.09
CA PRO A 215 -6.05 -9.71 6.51
C PRO A 215 -5.83 -9.20 7.93
N GLY A 216 -4.88 -9.82 8.64
CA GLY A 216 -4.48 -9.42 9.99
C GLY A 216 -3.78 -8.06 10.00
N ARG A 217 -3.79 -7.37 11.16
CA ARG A 217 -3.20 -6.03 11.33
C ARG A 217 -2.40 -5.93 12.62
N ASN A 218 -1.19 -5.37 12.58
CA ASN A 218 -0.36 -5.04 13.75
C ASN A 218 -0.31 -6.20 14.77
N GLY A 219 0.02 -7.40 14.28
CA GLY A 219 0.06 -8.65 15.08
C GLY A 219 -1.30 -9.29 15.35
N ARG A 220 -2.41 -8.71 14.88
CA ARG A 220 -3.74 -9.38 14.91
C ARG A 220 -3.80 -10.46 13.83
N PRO A 221 -4.43 -11.61 14.12
CA PRO A 221 -4.62 -12.66 13.13
C PRO A 221 -5.55 -12.21 11.99
N SER A 222 -5.35 -12.77 10.80
CA SER A 222 -6.33 -12.66 9.70
C SER A 222 -7.64 -13.31 10.13
N ARG A 223 -8.77 -12.78 9.68
CA ARG A 223 -10.11 -13.34 9.92
C ARG A 223 -10.70 -13.87 8.63
N TYR A 224 -11.44 -14.96 8.75
CA TYR A 224 -12.13 -15.64 7.67
C TYR A 224 -13.59 -15.71 8.07
N ARG A 225 -14.49 -15.25 7.22
CA ARG A 225 -15.93 -15.29 7.52
C ARG A 225 -16.73 -15.68 6.29
N CYS A 226 -17.66 -16.62 6.45
CA CYS A 226 -18.65 -16.90 5.43
C CYS A 226 -19.67 -15.75 5.35
N THR A 227 -19.97 -15.30 4.14
CA THR A 227 -20.91 -14.18 3.90
C THR A 227 -22.32 -14.65 3.53
N THR A 228 -22.55 -15.96 3.42
CA THR A 228 -23.87 -16.56 3.20
C THR A 228 -24.77 -16.28 4.41
N SER A 229 -26.00 -15.82 4.20
CA SER A 229 -26.94 -15.42 5.27
C SER A 229 -27.19 -16.50 6.31
N ASP A 230 -27.19 -17.76 5.88
CA ASP A 230 -27.56 -18.92 6.70
C ASP A 230 -26.32 -19.65 7.25
N CYS A 231 -25.11 -19.10 7.04
CA CYS A 231 -23.86 -19.69 7.50
C CYS A 231 -23.10 -18.70 8.39
N GLU A 232 -23.01 -19.04 9.68
CA GLU A 232 -22.37 -18.19 10.70
C GLU A 232 -20.87 -18.52 10.90
N TRP A 233 -20.27 -19.32 10.02
CA TRP A 233 -18.88 -19.74 10.18
C TRP A 233 -17.92 -18.55 10.12
N GLU A 234 -17.11 -18.41 11.16
CA GLU A 234 -16.01 -17.46 11.30
C GLU A 234 -14.82 -18.18 11.95
N ALA A 235 -13.61 -17.87 11.49
CA ALA A 235 -12.36 -18.34 12.08
C ALA A 235 -11.27 -17.27 11.93
N ASN A 236 -10.15 -17.43 12.61
CA ASN A 236 -8.97 -16.59 12.45
C ASN A 236 -7.70 -17.40 12.18
N SER A 237 -6.62 -16.72 11.77
CA SER A 237 -5.36 -17.35 11.36
C SER A 237 -4.62 -18.10 12.46
N ASN A 238 -5.00 -17.95 13.72
CA ASN A 238 -4.41 -18.66 14.85
C ASN A 238 -5.28 -19.83 15.31
N ASP A 239 -6.53 -19.91 14.86
CA ASP A 239 -7.44 -21.01 15.22
C ASP A 239 -6.94 -22.32 14.61
N ASP A 240 -7.23 -23.42 15.29
CA ASP A 240 -6.87 -24.79 14.87
C ASP A 240 -5.38 -24.93 14.53
N GLY A 241 -4.52 -24.27 15.32
CA GLY A 241 -3.07 -24.30 15.12
C GLY A 241 -2.61 -23.64 13.83
N GLY A 242 -3.41 -22.73 13.26
CA GLY A 242 -3.13 -22.06 12.00
C GLY A 242 -3.62 -22.78 10.76
N LEU A 243 -4.48 -23.80 10.92
CA LEU A 243 -5.10 -24.52 9.79
C LEU A 243 -5.74 -23.55 8.79
N TRP A 244 -6.53 -22.59 9.25
CA TRP A 244 -7.23 -21.68 8.34
C TRP A 244 -6.29 -20.73 7.59
N ALA A 245 -5.13 -20.43 8.17
CA ALA A 245 -4.09 -19.68 7.46
C ALA A 245 -3.55 -20.44 6.27
N SER A 246 -3.42 -21.77 6.35
CA SER A 246 -2.97 -22.58 5.21
C SER A 246 -4.09 -22.84 4.20
N VAL A 247 -5.32 -23.08 4.66
CA VAL A 247 -6.49 -23.33 3.79
C VAL A 247 -6.80 -22.12 2.91
N PHE A 248 -6.70 -20.91 3.46
CA PHE A 248 -7.01 -19.67 2.75
C PHE A 248 -5.76 -18.88 2.35
N ALA A 249 -4.58 -19.52 2.39
CA ALA A 249 -3.36 -18.94 1.85
C ALA A 249 -3.54 -18.65 0.35
N GLU A 250 -2.96 -17.55 -0.11
CA GLU A 250 -2.82 -17.38 -1.55
C GLU A 250 -1.83 -18.41 -2.09
N PRO A 251 -2.13 -19.04 -3.24
CA PRO A 251 -1.16 -19.87 -3.89
C PRO A 251 0.06 -19.00 -4.20
N THR A 252 1.22 -19.39 -3.67
CA THR A 252 2.48 -18.71 -4.00
C THR A 252 2.59 -18.69 -5.52
N PRO A 253 2.77 -17.51 -6.14
CA PRO A 253 3.02 -17.46 -7.57
C PRO A 253 4.17 -18.41 -7.88
N PRO A 254 4.13 -19.14 -9.02
CA PRO A 254 5.21 -20.04 -9.38
C PRO A 254 6.53 -19.25 -9.34
N GLU A 255 7.51 -19.80 -8.62
CA GLU A 255 8.82 -19.18 -8.47
C GLU A 255 9.37 -18.88 -9.88
N ILE A 256 9.50 -17.59 -10.20
CA ILE A 256 10.05 -17.15 -11.47
C ILE A 256 11.55 -17.39 -11.38
N ARG A 257 11.98 -18.59 -11.76
CA ARG A 257 13.41 -18.89 -11.81
C ARG A 257 14.08 -17.98 -12.82
N PRO A 258 15.27 -17.43 -12.50
CA PRO A 258 16.09 -16.74 -13.48
C PRO A 258 16.17 -17.60 -14.73
N HIS A 259 15.92 -17.00 -15.90
CA HIS A 259 16.01 -17.72 -17.16
C HIS A 259 17.43 -18.27 -17.28
N ASP A 260 17.55 -19.54 -17.68
CA ASP A 260 18.84 -20.11 -18.03
C ASP A 260 19.46 -19.22 -19.13
N PRO A 261 20.65 -18.63 -18.90
CA PRO A 261 21.27 -17.72 -19.86
C PRO A 261 21.59 -18.40 -21.19
N SER A 262 21.61 -19.73 -21.25
CA SER A 262 21.78 -20.49 -22.49
C SER A 262 20.51 -20.55 -23.37
N LEU A 263 19.36 -20.07 -22.87
CA LEU A 263 18.09 -20.04 -23.59
C LEU A 263 17.86 -18.70 -24.30
N LEU A 264 17.88 -18.75 -25.62
CA LEU A 264 17.71 -17.62 -26.52
C LEU A 264 16.24 -17.21 -26.63
N THR A 265 16.01 -15.90 -26.74
CA THR A 265 14.70 -15.39 -27.18
C THR A 265 14.46 -15.75 -28.65
N LEU A 266 13.21 -15.64 -29.14
CA LEU A 266 12.92 -15.85 -30.57
C LEU A 266 13.75 -14.92 -31.47
N VAL A 267 14.01 -13.69 -31.01
CA VAL A 267 14.78 -12.70 -31.76
C VAL A 267 16.26 -13.08 -31.78
N ASP A 268 16.82 -13.51 -30.65
CA ASP A 268 18.23 -13.90 -30.58
C ASP A 268 18.48 -15.21 -31.34
N ALA A 269 17.56 -16.17 -31.26
CA ALA A 269 17.58 -17.38 -32.07
C ALA A 269 17.57 -17.04 -33.57
N ALA A 270 16.74 -16.08 -34.00
CA ALA A 270 16.68 -15.64 -35.39
C ALA A 270 17.97 -14.94 -35.85
N ARG A 271 18.56 -14.09 -34.99
CA ARG A 271 19.85 -13.44 -35.24
C ARG A 271 20.98 -14.46 -35.38
N LEU A 272 21.02 -15.46 -34.49
CA LEU A 272 22.04 -16.51 -34.49
C LEU A 272 22.12 -17.25 -35.84
N VAL A 273 20.97 -17.49 -36.48
CA VAL A 273 20.91 -18.20 -37.77
C VAL A 273 20.77 -17.27 -38.98
N HIS A 274 20.88 -15.96 -38.76
CA HIS A 274 20.70 -14.91 -39.77
C HIS A 274 19.39 -15.03 -40.56
N ARG A 275 18.27 -15.23 -39.85
CA ARG A 275 16.92 -15.31 -40.42
C ARG A 275 15.97 -14.32 -39.75
N GLU A 276 14.80 -14.14 -40.33
CA GLU A 276 13.71 -13.41 -39.68
C GLU A 276 13.07 -14.23 -38.54
N PRO A 277 12.58 -13.59 -37.46
CA PRO A 277 11.85 -14.27 -36.38
C PRO A 277 10.64 -15.07 -36.86
N GLY A 278 10.02 -14.66 -37.98
CA GLY A 278 8.92 -15.41 -38.61
C GLY A 278 9.33 -16.80 -39.08
N THR A 279 10.56 -16.95 -39.58
CA THR A 279 11.12 -18.23 -40.04
C THR A 279 11.33 -19.20 -38.89
N VAL A 280 11.95 -18.73 -37.79
CA VAL A 280 12.14 -19.53 -36.58
C VAL A 280 10.80 -19.90 -35.95
N ARG A 281 9.82 -18.98 -35.94
CA ARG A 281 8.45 -19.28 -35.50
C ARG A 281 7.79 -20.34 -36.39
N GLY A 282 8.11 -20.35 -37.68
CA GLY A 282 7.71 -21.40 -38.62
C GLY A 282 8.26 -22.77 -38.22
N TRP A 283 9.52 -22.85 -37.79
CA TRP A 283 10.13 -24.10 -37.29
C TRP A 283 9.42 -24.62 -36.03
N VAL A 284 9.08 -23.73 -35.10
CA VAL A 284 8.31 -24.09 -33.90
C VAL A 284 6.93 -24.64 -34.27
N LYS A 285 6.21 -23.96 -35.17
CA LYS A 285 4.90 -24.42 -35.65
C LYS A 285 4.96 -25.76 -36.37
N ALA A 286 6.06 -26.03 -37.07
CA ALA A 286 6.29 -27.29 -37.78
C ALA A 286 6.74 -28.43 -36.84
N GLY A 287 6.96 -28.16 -35.55
CA GLY A 287 7.50 -29.13 -34.59
C GLY A 287 8.99 -29.42 -34.79
N ASP A 288 9.68 -28.60 -35.59
CA ASP A 288 11.12 -28.75 -35.86
C ASP A 288 11.98 -28.27 -34.69
N LEU A 289 11.46 -27.34 -33.87
CA LEU A 289 12.15 -26.69 -32.76
C LEU A 289 11.22 -26.63 -31.53
N GLU A 290 11.61 -27.26 -30.42
CA GLU A 290 10.80 -27.33 -29.20
C GLU A 290 11.02 -26.10 -28.31
N PRO A 291 9.96 -25.38 -27.89
CA PRO A 291 10.09 -24.24 -27.01
C PRO A 291 10.20 -24.66 -25.53
N HIS A 292 11.18 -24.12 -24.81
CA HIS A 292 11.29 -24.24 -23.35
C HIS A 292 10.84 -22.93 -22.70
N LEU A 293 9.64 -22.91 -22.12
CA LEU A 293 9.03 -21.70 -21.52
C LEU A 293 9.03 -20.49 -22.48
N GLY A 294 8.83 -20.76 -23.78
CA GLY A 294 8.82 -19.73 -24.83
C GLY A 294 10.20 -19.28 -25.34
N ARG A 295 11.29 -19.95 -24.92
CA ARG A 295 12.68 -19.72 -25.37
C ARG A 295 13.26 -20.97 -26.04
N TYR A 296 14.46 -20.84 -26.61
CA TYR A 296 15.09 -21.86 -27.47
C TYR A 296 16.54 -22.11 -27.08
N ARG A 297 16.99 -23.37 -27.05
CA ARG A 297 18.40 -23.69 -26.84
C ARG A 297 19.20 -23.35 -28.08
N GLU A 298 20.38 -22.77 -27.89
CA GLU A 298 21.30 -22.43 -29.00
C GLU A 298 21.61 -23.63 -29.90
N ALA A 299 21.93 -24.78 -29.31
CA ALA A 299 22.27 -26.00 -30.03
C ALA A 299 21.11 -26.48 -30.94
N ASP A 300 19.87 -26.44 -30.46
CA ASP A 300 18.70 -26.89 -31.21
C ASP A 300 18.42 -25.96 -32.38
N VAL A 301 18.55 -24.65 -32.16
CA VAL A 301 18.39 -23.63 -33.21
C VAL A 301 19.41 -23.82 -34.33
N LEU A 302 20.69 -24.07 -33.98
CA LEU A 302 21.75 -24.34 -34.96
C LEU A 302 21.53 -25.66 -35.70
N ALA A 303 21.12 -26.72 -35.00
CA ALA A 303 20.85 -28.03 -35.59
C ALA A 303 19.71 -27.97 -36.61
N VAL A 304 18.61 -27.28 -36.28
CA VAL A 304 17.48 -27.08 -37.20
C VAL A 304 17.91 -26.23 -38.39
N ALA A 305 18.71 -25.18 -38.18
CA ALA A 305 19.20 -24.34 -39.26
C ALA A 305 20.10 -25.11 -40.24
N ALA A 306 21.04 -25.92 -39.74
CA ALA A 306 21.90 -26.77 -40.56
C ALA A 306 21.07 -27.76 -41.39
N ARG A 307 20.09 -28.43 -40.77
CA ARG A 307 19.15 -29.33 -41.46
C ARG A 307 18.38 -28.61 -42.58
N LYS A 308 17.91 -27.39 -42.34
CA LYS A 308 17.17 -26.60 -43.34
C LYS A 308 18.06 -26.02 -44.45
N ARG A 309 19.37 -25.89 -44.23
CA ARG A 309 20.35 -25.52 -45.28
C ARG A 309 20.80 -26.70 -46.14
N GLY A 310 20.40 -27.92 -45.78
CA GLY A 310 20.85 -29.13 -46.47
C GLY A 310 22.27 -29.55 -46.08
N GLU A 311 22.81 -29.02 -44.98
CA GLU A 311 24.14 -29.30 -44.44
C GLU A 311 24.14 -30.57 -43.56
N ALA A 312 23.33 -31.59 -43.89
CA ALA A 312 23.06 -32.69 -42.96
C ALA A 312 24.34 -33.44 -42.51
N ALA A 313 24.65 -33.24 -41.22
CA ALA A 313 25.47 -33.98 -40.24
C ALA A 313 26.79 -34.61 -40.69
#